data_AF-A0A2K3L1L2-F1
#
_entry.id   AF-A0A2K3L1L2-F1
#
_cell.length_a   1.000
_cell.length_b   1.000
_cell.length_c   1.000
_cell.angle_alpha   90.00
_cell.angle_beta   90.00
_cell.angle_gamma   90.00
#
_symmetry.space_group_name_H-M   'P 1'
#
loop_
_entity.id
_entity.type
_entity.pdbx_description
1 polymer ?
#
loop_
_entity_poly.entity_id
_entity_poly.type
_entity_poly.pdbx_seq_one_letter_code
_entity_poly.pdbx_strand_id
1 'polypeptide(L)'
;IGGTPGVIRYLLEQGFLDGDCLTVTGKTLAENAELFPPLSKGQEIIRPIENPIKKTAHIQILYGNLAPEGSVAKITGKEGLYFSGEPSPLVFEGEEAMIAAISEDPLSFKGKVVIIRGEGPKGGPGMPEMLTPTSAIMGAGLGKDVALLTDRRFSGGSHGFVVGHICPEAQFLKNQLVWFFKSNLAWSKWLSAVEFLSNDVAV
;
A
#
# COMPACT_ATOMS: atom_id res chain seq x y z
N ILE A 1 -27.08 5.17 8.59
CA ILE A 1 -27.14 3.82 7.99
C ILE A 1 -26.65 2.67 8.89
N GLY A 2 -26.50 2.86 10.21
CA GLY A 2 -26.04 1.81 11.15
C GLY A 2 -24.64 2.02 11.73
N GLY A 3 -23.79 2.82 11.07
CA GLY A 3 -22.43 3.12 11.54
C GLY A 3 -21.55 1.87 11.66
N THR A 4 -20.44 1.98 12.40
CA THR A 4 -19.58 0.83 12.72
C THR A 4 -20.33 -0.34 13.38
N PRO A 5 -21.25 -0.12 14.34
CA PRO A 5 -22.04 -1.20 14.94
C PRO A 5 -22.82 -2.03 13.90
N GLY A 6 -23.46 -1.37 12.93
CA GLY A 6 -24.18 -2.06 11.86
C GLY A 6 -23.27 -2.89 10.94
N VAL A 7 -22.05 -2.41 10.68
CA VAL A 7 -21.04 -3.16 9.90
C VAL A 7 -20.54 -4.37 10.68
N ILE A 8 -20.22 -4.21 11.96
CA ILE A 8 -19.79 -5.33 12.83
C ILE A 8 -20.87 -6.41 12.86
N ARG A 9 -22.12 -6.03 13.12
CA ARG A 9 -23.25 -6.96 13.12
C ARG A 9 -23.38 -7.70 11.79
N TYR A 10 -23.33 -6.97 10.67
CA TYR A 10 -23.40 -7.59 9.34
C TYR A 10 -22.26 -8.60 9.11
N LEU A 11 -21.02 -8.26 9.44
CA LEU A 11 -19.87 -9.16 9.26
C LEU A 11 -19.93 -10.39 10.18
N LEU A 12 -20.45 -10.26 11.40
CA LEU A 12 -20.73 -11.40 12.28
C LEU A 12 -21.79 -12.33 11.68
N GLU A 13 -22.90 -11.79 11.19
CA GLU A 13 -23.97 -12.56 10.54
C GLU A 13 -23.47 -13.32 9.30
N GLN A 14 -22.45 -12.79 8.63
CA GLN A 14 -21.78 -13.42 7.49
C GLN A 14 -20.61 -14.35 7.87
N GLY A 15 -20.28 -14.47 9.17
CA GLY A 15 -19.22 -15.36 9.66
C GLY A 15 -17.78 -14.86 9.46
N PHE A 16 -17.58 -13.56 9.20
CA PHE A 16 -16.25 -12.96 9.00
C PHE A 16 -15.59 -12.43 10.29
N LEU A 17 -16.32 -12.44 11.40
CA LEU A 17 -15.82 -12.00 12.71
C LEU A 17 -16.03 -13.08 13.75
N ASP A 18 -15.09 -13.18 14.67
CA ASP A 18 -15.22 -14.02 15.85
C ASP A 18 -16.08 -13.30 16.90
N GLY A 19 -17.26 -13.87 17.18
CA GLY A 19 -18.23 -13.33 18.11
C GLY A 19 -17.82 -13.46 19.58
N ASP A 20 -16.95 -14.40 19.92
CA ASP A 20 -16.60 -14.75 21.31
C ASP A 20 -15.57 -13.78 21.92
N CYS A 21 -15.04 -12.86 21.11
CA CYS A 21 -14.09 -11.85 21.54
C CYS A 21 -14.67 -10.96 22.65
N LEU A 22 -14.01 -10.97 23.82
CA LEU A 22 -14.38 -10.08 24.92
C LEU A 22 -14.11 -8.62 24.56
N THR A 23 -14.98 -7.73 25.01
CA THR A 23 -14.89 -6.30 24.75
C THR A 23 -14.80 -5.48 26.04
N VAL A 24 -14.57 -4.18 25.91
CA VAL A 24 -14.51 -3.24 27.04
C VAL A 24 -15.82 -3.10 27.83
N THR A 25 -16.94 -3.58 27.28
CA THR A 25 -18.23 -3.60 28.01
C THR A 25 -18.34 -4.77 28.98
N GLY A 26 -17.34 -5.67 29.01
CA GLY A 26 -17.36 -6.91 29.76
C GLY A 26 -18.19 -8.02 29.11
N LYS A 27 -18.75 -7.76 27.93
CA LYS A 27 -19.49 -8.73 27.10
C LYS A 27 -18.68 -9.13 25.87
N THR A 28 -19.05 -10.26 25.28
CA THR A 28 -18.56 -10.69 23.97
C THR A 28 -19.04 -9.75 22.86
N LEU A 29 -18.36 -9.80 21.71
CA LEU A 29 -18.72 -9.02 20.53
C LEU A 29 -20.12 -9.39 20.02
N ALA A 30 -20.46 -10.68 20.05
CA ALA A 30 -21.79 -11.19 19.68
C ALA A 30 -22.90 -10.63 20.59
N GLU A 31 -22.72 -10.69 21.91
CA GLU A 31 -23.69 -10.14 22.87
C GLU A 31 -23.90 -8.62 22.70
N ASN A 32 -22.83 -7.88 22.38
CA ASN A 32 -22.98 -6.46 22.06
C ASN A 32 -23.71 -6.26 20.72
N ALA A 33 -23.44 -7.11 19.72
CA ALA A 33 -24.02 -7.00 18.39
C ALA A 33 -25.53 -7.22 18.35
N GLU A 34 -26.10 -7.96 19.31
CA GLU A 34 -27.56 -8.08 19.48
C GLU A 34 -28.24 -6.72 19.66
N LEU A 35 -27.56 -5.79 20.33
CA LEU A 35 -28.05 -4.43 20.58
C LEU A 35 -27.71 -3.45 19.44
N PHE A 36 -26.86 -3.85 18.49
CA PHE A 36 -26.45 -2.98 17.40
C PHE A 36 -27.57 -2.85 16.35
N PRO A 37 -27.85 -1.63 15.87
CA PRO A 37 -28.82 -1.44 14.80
C PRO A 37 -28.30 -2.12 13.52
N PRO A 38 -29.14 -2.84 12.77
CA PRO A 38 -28.75 -3.37 11.47
C PRO A 38 -28.46 -2.23 10.48
N LEU A 39 -27.80 -2.56 9.38
CA LEU A 39 -27.66 -1.62 8.26
C LEU A 39 -29.06 -1.18 7.77
N SER A 40 -29.21 0.11 7.50
CA SER A 40 -30.50 0.66 7.06
C SER A 40 -30.95 0.03 5.74
N LYS A 41 -32.23 -0.32 5.62
CA LYS A 41 -32.79 -0.90 4.39
C LYS A 41 -32.56 0.04 3.20
N GLY A 42 -32.13 -0.53 2.07
CA GLY A 42 -31.88 0.23 0.83
C GLY A 42 -30.65 1.13 0.83
N GLN A 43 -29.80 1.07 1.86
CA GLN A 43 -28.53 1.81 1.84
C GLN A 43 -27.58 1.26 0.77
N GLU A 44 -26.79 2.14 0.14
CA GLU A 44 -25.88 1.79 -0.96
C GLU A 44 -24.39 1.95 -0.62
N ILE A 45 -24.08 2.34 0.62
CA ILE A 45 -22.73 2.68 1.09
C ILE A 45 -21.94 1.40 1.42
N ILE A 46 -22.53 0.50 2.20
CA ILE A 46 -21.94 -0.80 2.56
C ILE A 46 -22.48 -1.83 1.57
N ARG A 47 -21.63 -2.30 0.66
CA ARG A 47 -22.03 -3.31 -0.32
C ARG A 47 -22.19 -4.69 0.33
N PRO A 48 -23.15 -5.50 -0.15
CA PRO A 48 -23.28 -6.87 0.33
C PRO A 48 -22.10 -7.74 -0.14
N ILE A 49 -21.79 -8.81 0.58
CA ILE A 49 -20.64 -9.69 0.30
C ILE A 49 -20.73 -10.36 -1.07
N GLU A 50 -21.93 -10.51 -1.63
CA GLU A 50 -22.17 -11.08 -2.96
C GLU A 50 -21.86 -10.08 -4.09
N ASN A 51 -21.83 -8.78 -3.78
CA ASN A 51 -21.53 -7.71 -4.74
C ASN A 51 -20.53 -6.70 -4.17
N PRO A 52 -19.31 -7.14 -3.82
CA PRO A 52 -18.31 -6.28 -3.21
C PRO A 52 -17.69 -5.34 -4.26
N ILE A 53 -17.14 -4.21 -3.83
CA ILE A 53 -16.41 -3.30 -4.72
C ILE A 53 -15.16 -3.98 -5.30
N LYS A 54 -14.45 -4.74 -4.48
CA LYS A 54 -13.32 -5.59 -4.84
C LYS A 54 -13.46 -6.91 -4.10
N LYS A 55 -13.18 -8.03 -4.78
CA LYS A 55 -13.31 -9.38 -4.21
C LYS A 55 -12.37 -9.64 -3.03
N THR A 56 -11.25 -8.93 -2.95
CA THR A 56 -10.24 -9.06 -1.89
C THR A 56 -9.95 -7.71 -1.25
N ALA A 57 -9.30 -7.72 -0.08
CA ALA A 57 -8.93 -6.50 0.64
C ALA A 57 -7.99 -5.59 -0.17
N HIS A 58 -8.01 -4.30 0.15
CA HIS A 58 -7.12 -3.31 -0.49
C HIS A 58 -5.69 -3.36 0.05
N ILE A 59 -5.52 -3.74 1.32
CA ILE A 59 -4.20 -3.88 1.93
C ILE A 59 -3.58 -5.18 1.41
N GLN A 60 -2.38 -5.06 0.86
CA GLN A 60 -1.60 -6.18 0.35
C GLN A 60 -0.23 -6.15 1.02
N ILE A 61 0.23 -7.33 1.45
CA ILE A 61 1.58 -7.52 1.97
C ILE A 61 2.45 -8.00 0.83
N LEU A 62 3.53 -7.29 0.56
CA LEU A 62 4.41 -7.54 -0.57
C LEU A 62 5.79 -7.95 -0.07
N TYR A 63 6.31 -9.04 -0.62
CA TYR A 63 7.67 -9.53 -0.39
C TYR A 63 8.47 -9.53 -1.68
N GLY A 64 9.78 -9.54 -1.55
CA GLY A 64 10.69 -9.69 -2.69
C GLY A 64 12.11 -9.30 -2.34
N ASN A 65 12.97 -9.24 -3.35
CA ASN A 65 14.35 -8.79 -3.21
C ASN A 65 14.46 -7.37 -2.59
N LEU A 66 13.46 -6.51 -2.84
CA LEU A 66 13.43 -5.15 -2.30
C LEU A 66 12.89 -5.07 -0.88
N ALA A 67 12.07 -6.04 -0.46
CA ALA A 67 11.37 -6.06 0.82
C ALA A 67 11.38 -7.49 1.39
N PRO A 68 12.55 -8.05 1.74
CA PRO A 68 12.67 -9.44 2.19
C PRO A 68 11.91 -9.71 3.49
N GLU A 69 11.77 -8.70 4.35
CA GLU A 69 10.98 -8.78 5.59
C GLU A 69 9.52 -8.32 5.41
N GLY A 70 9.16 -7.92 4.20
CA GLY A 70 7.82 -7.48 3.83
C GLY A 70 7.69 -5.98 3.65
N SER A 71 6.55 -5.59 3.09
CA SER A 71 6.11 -4.21 2.86
C SER A 71 4.60 -4.16 2.73
N VAL A 72 4.02 -2.95 2.77
CA VAL A 72 2.57 -2.75 2.76
C VAL A 72 2.18 -1.85 1.60
N ALA A 73 1.24 -2.32 0.78
CA ALA A 73 0.68 -1.56 -0.33
C ALA A 73 -0.84 -1.46 -0.24
N LYS A 74 -1.39 -0.35 -0.74
CA LYS A 74 -2.83 -0.17 -0.93
C LYS A 74 -3.16 -0.34 -2.41
N ILE A 75 -3.71 -1.51 -2.77
CA ILE A 75 -4.03 -1.91 -4.14
C ILE A 75 -5.55 -1.85 -4.33
N THR A 76 -6.02 -0.82 -5.04
CA THR A 76 -7.45 -0.55 -5.26
C THR A 76 -8.07 -1.42 -6.36
N GLY A 77 -7.25 -2.09 -7.18
CA GLY A 77 -7.64 -2.84 -8.37
C GLY A 77 -7.69 -2.00 -9.66
N LYS A 78 -7.45 -0.69 -9.58
CA LYS A 78 -7.47 0.23 -10.75
C LYS A 78 -6.10 0.47 -11.35
N GLU A 79 -5.04 0.08 -10.64
CA GLU A 79 -3.65 0.28 -11.05
C GLU A 79 -3.11 -0.84 -11.95
N GLY A 80 -3.81 -1.99 -12.03
CA GLY A 80 -3.35 -3.17 -12.76
C GLY A 80 -2.61 -4.15 -11.85
N LEU A 81 -2.02 -5.19 -12.43
CA LEU A 81 -1.33 -6.26 -11.69
C LEU A 81 0.20 -6.09 -11.69
N TYR A 82 0.74 -5.26 -12.59
CA TYR A 82 2.17 -5.17 -12.83
C TYR A 82 2.57 -3.75 -13.19
N PHE A 83 3.73 -3.35 -12.67
CA PHE A 83 4.40 -2.11 -13.03
C PHE A 83 5.90 -2.37 -13.20
N SER A 84 6.48 -1.87 -14.28
CA SER A 84 7.93 -1.86 -14.50
C SER A 84 8.35 -0.46 -14.91
N GLY A 85 9.29 0.13 -14.16
CA GLY A 85 9.84 1.42 -14.49
C GLY A 85 11.14 1.29 -15.27
N GLU A 86 11.15 1.70 -16.53
CA GLU A 86 12.33 1.64 -17.39
C GLU A 86 12.90 3.04 -17.69
N PRO A 87 14.20 3.16 -18.01
CA PRO A 87 15.27 2.17 -17.82
C PRO A 87 15.88 2.12 -16.39
N SER A 88 15.62 3.13 -15.55
CA SER A 88 16.19 3.22 -14.19
C SER A 88 15.18 3.84 -13.23
N PRO A 89 15.20 3.49 -11.93
CA PRO A 89 14.41 4.17 -10.92
C PRO A 89 14.91 5.60 -10.70
N LEU A 90 14.10 6.40 -10.02
CA LEU A 90 14.53 7.65 -9.40
C LEU A 90 14.66 7.40 -7.90
N VAL A 91 15.87 7.56 -7.35
CA VAL A 91 16.15 7.28 -5.93
C VAL A 91 16.48 8.60 -5.23
N PHE A 92 15.79 8.86 -4.13
CA PHE A 92 15.93 10.07 -3.34
C PHE A 92 16.24 9.73 -1.88
N GLU A 93 17.22 10.44 -1.32
CA GLU A 93 17.46 10.47 0.12
C GLU A 93 16.51 11.50 0.73
N GLY A 94 15.36 11.02 1.21
CA GLY A 94 14.36 11.85 1.86
C GLY A 94 13.30 12.49 0.96
N GLU A 95 12.23 12.93 1.61
CA GLU A 95 11.03 13.51 0.99
C GLU A 95 11.33 14.79 0.20
N GLU A 96 12.10 15.71 0.78
CA GLU A 96 12.36 17.04 0.21
C GLU A 96 13.08 16.98 -1.15
N ALA A 97 14.03 16.05 -1.30
CA ALA A 97 14.78 15.86 -2.54
C ALA A 97 13.87 15.41 -3.69
N MET A 98 12.93 14.51 -3.41
CA MET A 98 11.95 14.05 -4.39
C MET A 98 11.00 15.19 -4.81
N ILE A 99 10.53 15.99 -3.85
CA ILE A 99 9.65 17.13 -4.10
C ILE A 99 10.34 18.21 -4.94
N ALA A 100 11.61 18.51 -4.67
CA ALA A 100 12.39 19.45 -5.47
C ALA A 100 12.49 18.95 -6.93
N ALA A 101 12.84 17.69 -7.13
CA ALA A 101 13.03 17.11 -8.46
C ALA A 101 11.73 17.06 -9.29
N ILE A 102 10.60 16.65 -8.70
CA ILE A 102 9.31 16.64 -9.43
C ILE A 102 8.81 18.05 -9.74
N SER A 103 9.14 19.04 -8.91
CA SER A 103 8.77 20.43 -9.15
C SER A 103 9.57 21.05 -10.31
N GLU A 104 10.81 20.61 -10.50
CA GLU A 104 11.70 21.07 -11.58
C GLU A 104 11.35 20.43 -12.93
N ASP A 105 11.26 19.10 -12.98
CA ASP A 105 10.90 18.36 -14.20
C ASP A 105 9.95 17.19 -13.88
N PRO A 106 8.64 17.43 -13.86
CA PRO A 106 7.66 16.38 -13.64
C PRO A 106 7.72 15.27 -14.69
N LEU A 107 8.00 15.60 -15.96
CA LEU A 107 7.97 14.62 -17.04
C LEU A 107 9.08 13.59 -16.91
N SER A 108 10.20 13.93 -16.27
CA SER A 108 11.27 12.97 -15.95
C SER A 108 10.81 11.78 -15.10
N PHE A 109 9.71 11.94 -14.35
CA PHE A 109 9.14 10.90 -13.50
C PHE A 109 8.25 9.93 -14.27
N LYS A 110 7.80 10.27 -15.49
CA LYS A 110 6.85 9.44 -16.23
C LYS A 110 7.41 8.05 -16.53
N GLY A 111 6.67 7.01 -16.19
CA GLY A 111 7.09 5.62 -16.38
C GLY A 111 8.15 5.16 -15.40
N LYS A 112 8.39 5.87 -14.30
CA LYS A 112 9.46 5.55 -13.33
C LYS A 112 8.93 4.84 -12.10
N VAL A 113 9.83 4.06 -11.50
CA VAL A 113 9.73 3.67 -10.08
C VAL A 113 10.49 4.72 -9.29
N VAL A 114 9.81 5.40 -8.39
CA VAL A 114 10.38 6.41 -7.49
C VAL A 114 10.59 5.78 -6.12
N ILE A 115 11.79 5.90 -5.58
CA ILE A 115 12.18 5.34 -4.29
C ILE A 115 12.59 6.50 -3.38
N ILE A 116 11.88 6.67 -2.28
CA ILE A 116 12.24 7.61 -1.21
C ILE A 116 12.75 6.77 -0.04
N ARG A 117 14.04 6.84 0.26
CA ARG A 117 14.68 6.00 1.27
C ARG A 117 15.32 6.80 2.39
N GLY A 118 15.72 6.10 3.45
CA GLY A 118 16.35 6.72 4.61
C GLY A 118 15.34 7.42 5.50
N GLU A 119 14.07 7.03 5.41
CA GLU A 119 12.92 7.69 6.01
C GLU A 119 12.15 6.74 6.95
N GLY A 120 12.69 5.54 7.15
CA GLY A 120 12.19 4.53 8.08
C GLY A 120 12.34 4.92 9.57
N PRO A 121 12.03 3.99 10.49
CA PRO A 121 12.04 4.23 11.93
C PRO A 121 13.35 4.81 12.48
N LYS A 122 14.51 4.46 11.91
CA LYS A 122 15.82 4.97 12.32
C LYS A 122 16.42 5.95 11.32
N GLY A 123 16.13 5.82 10.03
CA GLY A 123 16.62 6.72 9.00
C GLY A 123 16.04 8.13 9.14
N GLY A 124 14.70 8.23 9.18
CA GLY A 124 13.96 9.50 9.27
C GLY A 124 13.81 10.06 10.70
N PRO A 125 14.34 9.36 11.70
CA PRO A 125 13.63 8.90 12.92
C PRO A 125 12.08 8.90 12.95
N GLY A 126 11.51 7.87 13.59
CA GLY A 126 10.09 7.84 13.97
C GLY A 126 9.12 7.51 12.84
N MET A 127 9.62 7.26 11.63
CA MET A 127 8.84 6.84 10.45
C MET A 127 7.59 7.73 10.26
N PRO A 128 7.74 9.04 9.99
CA PRO A 128 6.60 9.95 9.90
C PRO A 128 5.69 9.58 8.72
N GLU A 129 4.51 10.18 8.59
CA GLU A 129 3.63 9.92 7.44
C GLU A 129 3.91 10.91 6.31
N MET A 130 3.85 10.48 5.05
CA MET A 130 4.02 11.36 3.87
C MET A 130 2.74 11.45 3.06
N LEU A 131 2.25 12.67 2.83
CA LEU A 131 1.19 12.97 1.87
C LEU A 131 1.71 13.76 0.65
N THR A 132 2.78 14.52 0.83
CA THR A 132 3.32 15.44 -0.18
C THR A 132 3.76 14.73 -1.46
N PRO A 133 4.54 13.62 -1.42
CA PRO A 133 5.04 12.96 -2.62
C PRO A 133 3.91 12.39 -3.48
N THR A 134 2.93 11.76 -2.85
CA THR A 134 1.78 11.17 -3.57
C THR A 134 0.90 12.26 -4.15
N SER A 135 0.71 13.38 -3.42
CA SER A 135 -0.03 14.54 -3.93
C SER A 135 0.69 15.23 -5.09
N ALA A 136 2.02 15.34 -5.04
CA ALA A 136 2.82 15.94 -6.11
C ALA A 136 2.75 15.11 -7.40
N ILE A 137 2.89 13.78 -7.31
CA ILE A 137 2.72 12.86 -8.46
C ILE A 137 1.32 12.96 -9.06
N MET A 138 0.29 13.02 -8.22
CA MET A 138 -1.08 13.18 -8.67
C MET A 138 -1.33 14.54 -9.31
N GLY A 139 -0.79 15.62 -8.72
CA GLY A 139 -0.89 16.98 -9.25
C GLY A 139 -0.18 17.15 -10.60
N ALA A 140 0.90 16.40 -10.83
CA ALA A 140 1.58 16.31 -12.12
C ALA A 140 0.84 15.44 -13.15
N GLY A 141 -0.27 14.81 -12.79
CA GLY A 141 -1.04 13.91 -13.67
C GLY A 141 -0.40 12.53 -13.88
N LEU A 142 0.56 12.14 -13.04
CA LEU A 142 1.39 10.95 -13.23
C LEU A 142 0.96 9.74 -12.37
N GLY A 143 -0.18 9.83 -11.68
CA GLY A 143 -0.62 8.81 -10.72
C GLY A 143 -0.81 7.38 -11.26
N LYS A 144 -0.94 7.22 -12.59
CA LYS A 144 -0.99 5.90 -13.25
C LYS A 144 0.32 5.50 -13.92
N ASP A 145 1.22 6.46 -14.09
CA ASP A 145 2.47 6.30 -14.83
C ASP A 145 3.66 6.10 -13.90
N VAL A 146 3.48 6.18 -12.57
CA VAL A 146 4.54 6.12 -11.57
C VAL A 146 4.20 5.14 -10.46
N ALA A 147 5.18 4.35 -10.06
CA ALA A 147 5.17 3.60 -8.81
C ALA A 147 6.02 4.33 -7.77
N LEU A 148 5.56 4.35 -6.52
CA LEU A 148 6.21 5.06 -5.42
C LEU A 148 6.47 4.10 -4.26
N LEU A 149 7.74 3.97 -3.88
CA LEU A 149 8.26 3.03 -2.89
C LEU A 149 8.97 3.80 -1.76
N THR A 150 8.79 3.36 -0.52
CA THR A 150 9.52 3.92 0.63
C THR A 150 9.64 2.94 1.80
N ASP A 151 10.70 3.12 2.60
CA ASP A 151 10.85 2.51 3.93
C ASP A 151 10.06 3.25 5.04
N ARG A 152 9.32 4.31 4.67
CA ARG A 152 8.41 5.12 5.51
C ARG A 152 6.93 4.71 5.32
N ARG A 153 6.00 5.57 5.76
CA ARG A 153 4.54 5.44 5.61
C ARG A 153 4.00 6.46 4.60
N PHE A 154 3.02 6.04 3.79
CA PHE A 154 2.23 6.95 2.95
C PHE A 154 0.86 7.21 3.56
N SER A 155 0.32 8.39 3.28
CA SER A 155 -1.04 8.72 3.67
C SER A 155 -2.10 8.05 2.80
N GLY A 156 -3.24 7.72 3.42
CA GLY A 156 -4.30 6.87 2.87
C GLY A 156 -5.05 7.43 1.64
N GLY A 157 -4.81 8.68 1.24
CA GLY A 157 -5.40 9.30 0.04
C GLY A 157 -4.74 8.90 -1.29
N SER A 158 -3.70 8.08 -1.23
CA SER A 158 -2.86 7.76 -2.38
C SER A 158 -3.52 6.71 -3.30
N HIS A 159 -3.36 6.87 -4.62
CA HIS A 159 -3.80 5.91 -5.65
C HIS A 159 -2.63 5.61 -6.58
N GLY A 160 -2.63 4.44 -7.22
CA GLY A 160 -1.50 3.93 -8.02
C GLY A 160 -0.68 2.89 -7.25
N PHE A 161 0.49 2.53 -7.77
CA PHE A 161 1.39 1.58 -7.12
C PHE A 161 2.17 2.29 -6.00
N VAL A 162 1.57 2.36 -4.80
CA VAL A 162 2.14 3.05 -3.64
C VAL A 162 2.45 2.02 -2.55
N VAL A 163 3.73 1.84 -2.27
CA VAL A 163 4.27 0.81 -1.37
C VAL A 163 5.08 1.48 -0.25
N GLY A 164 4.62 1.33 0.98
CA GLY A 164 5.35 1.77 2.17
C GLY A 164 5.86 0.60 2.99
N HIS A 165 6.49 0.91 4.11
CA HIS A 165 6.94 -0.07 5.11
C HIS A 165 7.92 -1.10 4.53
N ILE A 166 8.73 -0.71 3.55
CA ILE A 166 9.74 -1.60 3.00
C ILE A 166 10.75 -1.97 4.09
N CYS A 167 10.82 -3.27 4.41
CA CYS A 167 11.68 -3.80 5.44
C CYS A 167 12.73 -4.79 4.86
N PRO A 168 13.99 -4.71 5.33
CA PRO A 168 14.50 -3.78 6.33
C PRO A 168 14.65 -2.34 5.79
N GLU A 169 14.54 -1.33 6.66
CA GLU A 169 14.74 0.07 6.26
C GLU A 169 16.18 0.33 5.77
N ALA A 170 16.37 1.36 4.94
CA ALA A 170 17.65 1.64 4.29
C ALA A 170 18.80 1.88 5.29
N GLN A 171 18.49 2.40 6.48
CA GLN A 171 19.49 2.69 7.52
C GLN A 171 20.23 1.45 8.05
N PHE A 172 19.66 0.26 7.93
CA PHE A 172 20.33 -0.99 8.32
C PHE A 172 21.15 -1.62 7.20
N LEU A 173 20.95 -1.17 5.98
CA LEU A 173 21.58 -1.71 4.78
C LEU A 173 22.97 -1.11 4.51
N LYS A 174 23.65 -0.61 5.55
CA LYS A 174 24.87 0.23 5.50
C LYS A 174 26.07 -0.35 4.73
N ASN A 175 26.06 -1.60 4.30
CA ASN A 175 27.06 -2.18 3.39
C ASN A 175 26.53 -3.32 2.48
N GLN A 176 25.22 -3.53 2.41
CA GLN A 176 24.63 -4.52 1.50
C GLN A 176 23.37 -3.90 0.93
N LEU A 177 23.34 -3.72 -0.39
CA LEU A 177 22.31 -3.06 -1.19
C LEU A 177 22.60 -1.58 -1.49
N VAL A 178 23.61 -1.37 -2.35
CA VAL A 178 23.27 -0.66 -3.59
C VAL A 178 22.04 -1.39 -4.13
N TRP A 179 20.89 -0.72 -4.22
CA TRP A 179 19.71 -1.27 -4.90
C TRP A 179 20.17 -1.67 -6.31
N PHE A 180 20.54 -2.94 -6.51
CA PHE A 180 21.14 -3.41 -7.74
C PHE A 180 20.03 -3.50 -8.78
N PHE A 181 19.88 -2.43 -9.55
CA PHE A 181 19.38 -2.55 -10.91
C PHE A 181 20.56 -3.12 -11.71
N LYS A 182 20.60 -4.44 -11.87
CA LYS A 182 21.46 -5.03 -12.90
C LYS A 182 20.86 -4.65 -14.26
N SER A 183 21.24 -3.49 -14.78
CA SER A 183 21.23 -3.28 -16.22
C SER A 183 22.41 -4.07 -16.81
N ASN A 184 22.15 -5.17 -17.49
CA ASN A 184 23.09 -5.67 -18.48
C ASN A 184 22.38 -5.66 -19.84
N LEU A 185 22.91 -4.83 -20.73
CA LEU A 185 22.62 -4.90 -22.15
C LEU A 185 22.85 -6.33 -22.68
N ALA A 186 21.91 -6.73 -23.54
CA ALA A 186 22.06 -7.70 -24.62
C ALA A 186 22.36 -9.16 -24.22
N TRP A 187 21.31 -9.99 -24.16
CA TRP A 187 20.93 -10.92 -25.24
C TRP A 187 19.85 -11.88 -24.71
N SER A 188 18.69 -11.88 -25.39
CA SER A 188 17.66 -12.92 -25.47
C SER A 188 17.06 -13.52 -24.18
N LYS A 189 15.83 -13.08 -23.91
CA LYS A 189 14.72 -13.77 -23.23
C LYS A 189 14.89 -14.08 -21.73
N TRP A 190 13.84 -13.68 -21.00
CA TRP A 190 13.39 -14.13 -19.66
C TRP A 190 13.61 -13.18 -18.47
N LEU A 191 12.47 -12.57 -18.09
CA LEU A 191 12.00 -12.19 -16.75
C LEU A 191 12.90 -11.34 -15.84
N SER A 192 12.87 -10.03 -16.06
CA SER A 192 13.12 -9.04 -15.01
C SER A 192 11.79 -8.41 -14.60
N ALA A 193 11.05 -9.13 -13.77
CA ALA A 193 9.89 -8.61 -13.08
C ALA A 193 10.28 -8.40 -11.62
N VAL A 194 9.94 -7.25 -11.04
CA VAL A 194 9.63 -7.22 -9.61
C VAL A 194 8.37 -8.05 -9.47
N GLU A 195 8.54 -9.37 -9.31
CA GLU A 195 7.44 -10.28 -9.02
C GLU A 195 6.98 -10.01 -7.60
N PHE A 196 5.96 -9.17 -7.49
CA PHE A 196 5.12 -9.10 -6.31
C PHE A 196 4.24 -10.35 -6.33
N LEU A 197 4.72 -11.45 -5.72
CA LEU A 197 3.87 -12.60 -5.43
C LEU A 197 2.88 -12.17 -4.34
N SER A 198 1.67 -11.75 -4.73
CA SER A 198 0.55 -11.70 -3.80
C SER A 198 0.17 -13.14 -3.47
N ASN A 199 0.66 -13.65 -2.34
CA ASN A 199 0.11 -14.88 -1.79
C ASN A 199 -1.30 -14.56 -1.30
N ASP A 200 -2.32 -15.08 -2.01
CA ASP A 200 -3.68 -15.17 -1.52
C ASP A 200 -3.67 -15.93 -0.19
N VAL A 201 -3.68 -15.19 0.92
CA VAL A 201 -4.05 -15.72 2.23
C VAL A 201 -5.54 -15.45 2.38
N ALA A 202 -6.33 -16.45 2.01
CA ALA A 202 -7.69 -16.59 2.49
C ALA A 202 -7.66 -16.79 4.01
N VAL A 203 -8.24 -15.85 4.74
CA VAL A 203 -8.94 -16.10 6.01
C VAL A 203 -10.31 -15.45 5.88
#